data_AF-A0A6L9ZPQ4-F1
#
_entry.id   AF-A0A6L9ZPQ4-F1
#
_cell.length_a   1.000
_cell.length_b   1.000
_cell.length_c   1.000
_cell.angle_alpha   90.00
_cell.angle_beta   90.00
_cell.angle_gamma   90.00
#
_symmetry.space_group_name_H-M   'P 1'
#
loop_
_entity.id
_entity.type
_entity.pdbx_description
1 polymer ?
#
loop_
_entity_poly.entity_id
_entity_poly.type
_entity_poly.pdbx_seq_one_letter_code
_entity_poly.pdbx_strand_id
1 'polypeptide(L)'
;MWLVLKLRRNLSLIISKSDRVNLQVGDGSLIPVYLHDLEIQLGRERFTCLIGFSHRLGVSFNVLGKQGIFDKFKICFLESQGIISFES
;
A
#
# COMPACT_ATOMS: atom_id res chain seq x y z
N MET A 1 7.65 4.73 -3.24
CA MET A 1 7.16 3.41 -2.79
C MET A 1 5.66 3.48 -2.66
N TRP A 2 4.91 2.49 -3.16
CA TRP A 2 3.43 2.47 -3.21
C TRP A 2 2.84 1.75 -2.00
N LEU A 3 1.54 1.94 -1.70
CA LEU A 3 0.83 1.12 -0.70
C LEU A 3 0.74 -0.30 -1.25
N VAL A 4 1.32 -1.28 -0.56
CA VAL A 4 1.25 -2.70 -0.93
C VAL A 4 0.49 -3.47 0.13
N LEU A 5 -0.63 -4.07 -0.29
CA LEU A 5 -1.50 -4.87 0.56
C LEU A 5 -1.25 -6.37 0.34
N LYS A 6 -1.38 -7.13 1.43
CA LYS A 6 -1.41 -8.59 1.38
C LYS A 6 -2.78 -9.06 0.90
N LEU A 7 -2.79 -9.90 -0.12
CA LEU A 7 -4.01 -10.50 -0.66
C LEU A 7 -4.63 -11.51 0.31
N ARG A 8 -5.94 -11.36 0.58
CA ARG A 8 -6.77 -12.35 1.29
C ARG A 8 -7.62 -13.14 0.28
N ARG A 9 -7.93 -14.41 0.60
CA ARG A 9 -8.52 -15.41 -0.32
C ARG A 9 -9.73 -14.93 -1.14
N ASN A 10 -10.59 -14.06 -0.58
CA ASN A 10 -11.80 -13.59 -1.27
C ASN A 10 -11.55 -12.48 -2.32
N LEU A 11 -10.40 -11.79 -2.26
CA LEU A 11 -10.05 -10.71 -3.18
C LEU A 11 -9.18 -11.17 -4.37
N SER A 12 -8.68 -12.42 -4.30
CA SER A 12 -7.72 -13.00 -5.25
C SER A 12 -8.23 -13.10 -6.69
N LEU A 13 -9.54 -13.28 -6.89
CA LEU A 13 -10.14 -13.54 -8.21
C LEU A 13 -10.30 -12.27 -9.07
N ILE A 14 -10.32 -11.08 -8.46
CA ILE A 14 -10.53 -9.81 -9.18
C ILE A 14 -9.18 -9.20 -9.59
N ILE A 15 -8.14 -9.43 -8.78
CA ILE A 15 -6.87 -8.70 -8.87
C ILE A 15 -5.92 -9.24 -9.95
N SER A 16 -6.09 -10.49 -10.38
CA SER A 16 -5.22 -11.14 -11.37
C SER A 16 -5.40 -10.64 -12.81
N LYS A 17 -6.31 -9.68 -13.07
CA LYS A 17 -6.57 -9.11 -14.40
C LYS A 17 -5.84 -7.78 -14.68
N SER A 18 -5.19 -7.18 -13.68
CA SER A 18 -4.47 -5.91 -13.86
C SER A 18 -2.99 -6.08 -14.17
N ASP A 19 -2.36 -4.97 -14.59
CA ASP A 19 -0.94 -4.90 -14.91
C ASP A 19 -0.07 -5.40 -13.75
N ARG A 20 0.66 -6.47 -14.03
CA ARG A 20 1.64 -7.05 -13.11
C ARG A 20 2.99 -6.35 -13.31
N VAL A 21 3.47 -5.69 -12.28
CA VAL A 21 4.81 -5.09 -12.25
C VAL A 21 5.69 -5.79 -11.22
N ASN A 22 7.01 -5.74 -11.43
CA ASN A 22 7.97 -6.17 -10.42
C ASN A 22 8.46 -4.94 -9.67
N LEU A 23 8.25 -4.91 -8.35
CA LEU A 23 8.77 -3.85 -7.48
C LEU A 23 10.02 -4.34 -6.77
N GLN A 24 11.06 -3.51 -6.76
CA GLN A 24 12.23 -3.72 -5.92
C GLN A 24 11.92 -3.30 -4.49
N VAL A 25 12.20 -4.18 -3.53
CA VAL A 25 12.02 -3.94 -2.09
C VAL A 25 13.36 -3.66 -1.41
N GLY A 26 13.33 -3.35 -0.11
CA GLY A 26 14.50 -2.85 0.64
C GLY A 26 15.71 -3.79 0.70
N ASP A 27 15.52 -5.10 0.48
CA ASP A 27 16.60 -6.09 0.39
C ASP A 27 17.16 -6.26 -1.04
N GLY A 28 16.70 -5.43 -1.99
CA GLY A 28 17.08 -5.48 -3.40
C GLY A 28 16.35 -6.54 -4.22
N SER A 29 15.57 -7.43 -3.61
CA SER A 29 14.79 -8.45 -4.31
C SER A 29 13.60 -7.84 -5.05
N LEU A 30 13.08 -8.58 -6.03
CA LEU A 30 11.90 -8.19 -6.82
C LEU A 30 10.68 -8.99 -6.38
N ILE A 31 9.60 -8.29 -6.04
CA ILE A 31 8.29 -8.91 -5.78
C ILE A 31 7.30 -8.59 -6.91
N PRO A 32 6.52 -9.58 -7.38
CA PRO A 32 5.43 -9.33 -8.30
C PRO A 32 4.29 -8.64 -7.56
N VAL A 33 3.79 -7.54 -8.13
CA VAL A 33 2.71 -6.72 -7.60
C VAL A 33 1.67 -6.46 -8.69
N TYR A 34 0.40 -6.62 -8.35
CA TYR A 34 -0.73 -6.24 -9.22
C TYR A 34 -1.22 -4.87 -8.78
N LEU A 35 -1.17 -3.88 -9.69
CA LEU A 35 -1.54 -2.50 -9.38
C LEU A 35 -3.01 -2.24 -9.72
N HIS A 36 -3.70 -1.52 -8.85
CA HIS A 36 -5.11 -1.16 -9.00
C HIS A 36 -5.34 0.25 -8.47
N ASP A 37 -5.98 1.11 -9.26
CA ASP A 37 -6.50 2.38 -8.76
C ASP A 37 -7.75 2.11 -7.93
N LEU A 38 -7.66 2.36 -6.62
CA LEU A 38 -8.76 2.14 -5.69
C LEU A 38 -9.09 3.43 -4.98
N GLU A 39 -10.38 3.71 -4.84
CA GLU A 39 -10.84 4.70 -3.86
C GLU A 39 -10.59 4.14 -2.46
N ILE A 40 -9.85 4.89 -1.66
CA ILE A 40 -9.57 4.55 -0.27
C ILE A 40 -10.08 5.67 0.63
N GLN A 41 -10.34 5.31 1.89
CA GLN A 41 -10.66 6.27 2.94
C GLN A 41 -9.57 6.23 4.02
N LEU A 42 -8.98 7.39 4.30
CA LEU A 42 -8.05 7.59 5.42
C LEU A 42 -8.57 8.70 6.32
N GLY A 43 -9.03 8.33 7.52
CA GLY A 43 -9.75 9.26 8.39
C GLY A 43 -11.02 9.79 7.71
N ARG A 44 -11.08 11.11 7.50
CA ARG A 44 -12.20 11.80 6.85
C ARG A 44 -12.02 11.97 5.34
N GLU A 45 -10.82 11.78 4.83
CA GLU A 45 -10.49 11.99 3.43
C GLU A 45 -10.76 10.73 2.61
N ARG A 46 -11.37 10.93 1.43
CA ARG A 46 -11.57 9.90 0.41
C ARG A 46 -10.86 10.32 -0.86
N PHE A 47 -10.10 9.40 -1.43
CA PHE A 47 -9.36 9.66 -2.65
C PHE A 47 -8.96 8.37 -3.34
N THR A 48 -8.75 8.46 -4.66
CA THR A 48 -8.18 7.39 -5.44
C THR A 48 -6.66 7.41 -5.32
N CYS A 49 -6.07 6.24 -5.07
CA CYS A 49 -4.64 6.05 -5.23
C CYS A 49 -4.31 4.64 -5.71
N LEU A 50 -3.10 4.49 -6.24
CA LEU A 50 -2.63 3.22 -6.78
C LEU A 50 -2.20 2.28 -5.66
N ILE A 51 -2.88 1.14 -5.57
CA ILE A 51 -2.65 0.10 -4.57
C ILE A 51 -2.04 -1.13 -5.25
N GLY A 52 -0.90 -1.55 -4.72
CA GLY A 52 -0.25 -2.79 -5.10
C GLY A 52 -0.75 -3.97 -4.27
N PHE A 53 -0.96 -5.11 -4.91
CA PHE A 53 -1.28 -6.36 -4.23
C PHE A 53 -0.24 -7.43 -4.54
N SER A 54 0.27 -8.11 -3.52
CA SER A 54 1.24 -9.19 -3.72
C SER A 54 0.98 -10.41 -2.86
N HIS A 55 1.04 -11.59 -3.46
CA HIS A 55 1.13 -12.85 -2.72
C HIS A 55 2.50 -13.02 -2.06
N ARG A 56 3.55 -12.39 -2.60
CA ARG A 56 4.95 -12.53 -2.21
C ARG A 56 5.49 -11.34 -1.40
N LEU A 57 4.62 -10.57 -0.73
CA LEU A 57 5.05 -9.45 0.11
C LEU A 57 6.02 -9.84 1.23
N GLY A 58 6.06 -11.12 1.64
CA GLY A 58 7.06 -11.64 2.59
C GLY A 58 6.87 -11.22 4.05
N VAL A 59 5.99 -10.25 4.33
CA VAL A 59 5.66 -9.80 5.70
C VAL A 59 4.20 -10.07 6.08
N SER A 60 3.91 -10.04 7.37
CA SER A 60 2.58 -10.29 7.96
C SER A 60 1.69 -9.05 8.05
N PHE A 61 2.20 -7.88 7.64
CA PHE A 61 1.49 -6.60 7.66
C PHE A 61 1.44 -5.97 6.26
N ASN A 62 0.53 -5.00 6.08
CA ASN A 62 0.44 -4.19 4.87
C ASN A 62 1.46 -3.05 4.94
N VAL A 63 2.05 -2.69 3.82
CA VAL A 63 3.09 -1.65 3.76
C VAL A 63 2.51 -0.40 3.14
N LEU A 64 2.43 0.68 3.92
CA LEU A 64 2.01 1.98 3.40
C LEU A 64 3.15 2.68 2.67
N GLY A 65 2.92 3.04 1.41
CA GLY A 65 3.90 3.70 0.58
C GLY A 65 3.77 5.22 0.58
N LYS A 66 4.86 5.87 0.20
CA LYS A 66 4.94 7.31 -0.04
C LYS A 66 3.91 7.79 -1.07
N GLN A 67 3.83 7.12 -2.22
CA GLN A 67 3.03 7.62 -3.34
C GLN A 67 1.53 7.55 -3.06
N GLY A 68 0.80 8.62 -3.37
CA GLY A 68 -0.63 8.77 -3.12
C GLY A 68 -0.97 9.24 -1.70
N ILE A 69 -0.37 8.63 -0.67
CA ILE A 69 -0.64 8.99 0.74
C ILE A 69 0.16 10.24 1.15
N PHE A 70 1.48 10.27 0.94
CA PHE A 70 2.31 11.38 1.40
C PHE A 70 2.12 12.64 0.55
N ASP A 71 1.48 12.50 -0.62
CA ASP A 71 1.08 13.63 -1.45
C ASP A 71 -0.13 14.38 -0.86
N LYS A 72 -0.85 13.76 0.08
CA LYS A 72 -2.10 14.27 0.67
C LYS A 72 -2.02 14.56 2.16
N PHE A 73 -1.11 13.89 2.86
CA PHE A 73 -0.99 14.05 4.30
C PHE A 73 0.45 14.38 4.68
N LYS A 74 0.57 15.31 5.61
CA LYS A 74 1.71 15.35 6.52
C LYS A 74 1.56 14.20 7.51
N ILE A 75 2.60 13.39 7.64
CA ILE A 75 2.59 12.20 8.48
C ILE A 75 3.61 12.39 9.60
N CYS A 76 3.18 12.20 10.84
CA CYS A 76 4.05 12.26 12.01
C CYS A 76 4.07 10.92 12.73
N PHE A 77 5.27 10.46 13.08
CA PHE A 77 5.50 9.25 13.86
C PHE A 77 5.99 9.67 15.24
N LEU A 78 5.19 9.39 16.27
CA LEU A 78 5.60 9.53 17.66
C LEU A 78 5.87 8.14 18.23
N GLU A 79 7.07 7.64 17.91
CA GLU A 79 7.46 6.24 18.14
C GLU A 79 7.46 5.86 19.61
N SER A 80 7.87 6.76 20.50
CA SER A 80 7.85 6.54 21.96
C SER A 80 6.46 6.26 22.53
N GLN A 81 5.41 6.62 21.79
CA GLN A 81 4.00 6.37 22.15
C GLN A 81 3.31 5.40 21.20
N GLY A 82 3.99 4.91 20.17
CA GLY A 82 3.39 4.10 19.12
C GLY A 82 2.29 4.81 18.32
N ILE A 83 2.32 6.15 18.24
CA ILE A 83 1.29 6.95 17.57
C ILE A 83 1.76 7.31 16.17
N ILE A 84 0.83 7.21 15.21
CA ILE A 84 0.98 7.73 13.85
C ILE A 84 -0.18 8.69 13.60
N SER A 85 0.11 9.94 13.24
CA SER A 85 -0.91 10.93 12.86
C SER A 85 -0.82 11.28 11.37
N PHE A 86 -1.97 11.58 10.79
CA PHE A 86 -2.13 12.03 9.43
C PHE A 86 -2.86 13.38 9.46
N GLU A 87 -2.24 14.41 8.90
CA GLU A 87 -2.75 15.78 8.83
C GLU A 87 -2.86 16.18 7.36
N SER A 88 -4.08 16.44 6.89
CA SER A 88 -4.40 16.88 5.52
C SER A 88 -4.63 18.39 5.44
#